data_AF-A0A7R9J7L7-F1
#
_entry.id   AF-A0A7R9J7L7-F1
#
_cell.length_a   1.000
_cell.length_b   1.000
_cell.length_c   1.000
_cell.angle_alpha   90.00
_cell.angle_beta   90.00
_cell.angle_gamma   90.00
#
_symmetry.space_group_name_H-M   'P 1'
#
loop_
_entity.id
_entity.type
_entity.pdbx_description
1 polymer ?
#
loop_
_entity_poly.entity_id
_entity_poly.type
_entity_poly.pdbx_seq_one_letter_code
_entity_poly.pdbx_strand_id
1 'polypeptide(L)'
;MEVHLVHYKSSYGSLANASNFEDGLAVVAFFLQAYKHLPKDTGFEYLVKAVHSITEVGSSAFLNHLSITRKFHEKSWSGGYYTYNGSLTTPSCNEVVTWLVYPQYIPISEKQVDVFRKLKTTEGSKMVQNFRPVQPLNDREIYYATSELNIDTLYHFRGRV
;
A
#
# COMPACT_ATOMS: atom_id res chain seq x y z
N MET A 1 -2.55 -3.63 -8.60
CA MET A 1 -1.40 -2.88 -8.00
C MET A 1 -1.69 -2.71 -6.52
N GLU A 2 -0.71 -2.34 -5.72
CA GLU A 2 -0.88 -2.06 -4.29
C GLU A 2 -0.26 -0.71 -3.96
N VAL A 3 -0.88 0.02 -3.03
CA VAL A 3 -0.36 1.30 -2.50
C VAL A 3 -0.01 1.10 -1.03
N HIS A 4 1.19 1.52 -0.63
CA HIS A 4 1.63 1.54 0.76
C HIS A 4 1.75 2.98 1.27
N LEU A 5 1.03 3.30 2.34
CA LEU A 5 1.22 4.53 3.11
C LEU A 5 2.05 4.17 4.35
N VAL A 6 3.32 4.59 4.33
CA VAL A 6 4.30 4.23 5.37
C VAL A 6 4.32 5.30 6.46
N HIS A 7 4.09 4.86 7.70
CA HIS A 7 4.14 5.69 8.90
C HIS A 7 5.19 5.16 9.86
N TYR A 8 5.73 6.02 10.72
CA TYR A 8 6.63 5.64 11.79
C TYR A 8 6.13 6.18 13.14
N LYS A 9 6.43 5.47 14.22
CA LYS A 9 6.09 5.89 15.57
C LYS A 9 6.92 7.12 15.95
N SER A 10 6.23 8.23 16.20
CA SER A 10 6.85 9.55 16.39
C SER A 10 7.83 9.61 17.56
N SER A 11 7.66 8.77 18.59
CA SER A 11 8.58 8.68 19.74
C SER A 11 10.00 8.28 19.34
N TYR A 12 10.19 7.65 18.18
CA TYR A 12 11.51 7.31 17.65
C TYR A 12 12.17 8.43 16.83
N GLY A 13 11.48 9.55 16.59
CA GLY A 13 12.02 10.77 16.00
C GLY A 13 12.32 10.72 14.49
N SER A 14 12.55 9.54 13.90
CA SER A 14 12.75 9.38 12.46
C SER A 14 12.36 7.99 11.98
N LEU A 15 12.04 7.87 10.68
CA LEU A 15 11.81 6.59 10.01
C LEU A 15 13.02 5.64 10.13
N ALA A 16 14.23 6.19 9.97
CA ALA A 16 15.47 5.42 10.05
C ALA A 16 15.69 4.82 11.44
N ASN A 17 15.42 5.59 12.49
CA ASN A 17 15.53 5.09 13.86
C ASN A 17 14.40 4.10 14.19
N ALA A 18 13.16 4.43 13.82
CA ALA A 18 12.00 3.57 14.03
C ALA A 18 12.16 2.18 13.40
N SER A 19 12.87 2.08 12.27
CA SER A 19 13.12 0.81 11.57
C SER A 19 14.01 -0.19 12.34
N ASN A 20 14.43 0.15 13.56
CA ASN A 20 15.19 -0.72 14.46
C ASN A 20 14.34 -1.29 15.62
N PHE A 21 13.04 -0.99 15.66
CA PHE A 21 12.14 -1.40 16.75
C PHE A 21 10.92 -2.13 16.19
N GLU A 22 10.48 -3.20 16.86
CA GLU A 22 9.41 -4.10 16.38
C GLU A 22 8.07 -3.38 16.13
N ASP A 23 7.77 -2.32 16.90
CA ASP A 23 6.57 -1.48 16.77
C ASP A 23 6.86 -0.14 16.07
N GLY A 24 7.97 -0.07 15.34
CA GLY A 24 8.50 1.15 14.76
C GLY A 24 7.67 1.70 13.61
N LEU A 25 7.14 0.81 12.76
CA LEU A 25 6.44 1.19 11.53
C LEU A 25 5.00 0.69 11.51
N ALA A 26 4.14 1.49 10.88
CA ALA A 26 2.79 1.07 10.49
C ALA A 26 2.60 1.32 8.99
N VAL A 27 2.24 0.27 8.25
CA VAL A 27 2.00 0.37 6.81
C VAL A 27 0.52 0.15 6.53
N VAL A 28 -0.13 1.18 5.99
CA VAL A 28 -1.51 1.07 5.50
C VAL A 28 -1.50 0.72 4.02
N ALA A 29 -2.06 -0.43 3.68
CA ALA A 29 -2.06 -0.98 2.33
C ALA A 29 -3.44 -0.97 1.70
N PHE A 30 -3.51 -0.55 0.44
CA PHE A 30 -4.73 -0.60 -0.39
C PHE A 30 -4.46 -1.32 -1.70
N PHE A 31 -5.38 -2.19 -2.10
CA PHE A 31 -5.35 -2.81 -3.42
C PHE A 31 -5.99 -1.92 -4.47
N LEU A 32 -5.35 -1.82 -5.64
CA LEU A 32 -5.89 -1.17 -6.82
C LEU A 32 -6.32 -2.22 -7.85
N GLN A 33 -7.57 -2.12 -8.30
CA GLN A 33 -8.13 -2.99 -9.34
C GLN A 33 -8.23 -2.23 -10.67
N ALA A 34 -7.65 -2.82 -11.72
CA ALA A 34 -7.67 -2.25 -13.06
C ALA A 34 -9.01 -2.54 -13.77
N TYR A 35 -9.56 -1.53 -14.45
CA TYR A 35 -10.78 -1.65 -15.25
C TYR A 35 -10.59 -0.99 -16.63
N LYS A 36 -11.19 -1.59 -17.67
CA LYS A 36 -11.18 -1.06 -19.05
C LYS A 36 -11.96 0.24 -19.20
N HIS A 37 -13.11 0.31 -18.54
CA HIS A 37 -14.01 1.45 -18.58
C HIS A 37 -14.25 1.94 -17.15
N LEU A 38 -13.87 3.18 -16.87
CA LEU A 38 -14.14 3.86 -15.61
C LEU A 38 -14.68 5.26 -15.87
N PRO A 39 -15.38 5.84 -14.88
CA PRO A 39 -15.62 7.28 -14.84
C PRO A 39 -14.30 8.06 -14.96
N LYS A 40 -14.40 9.30 -15.43
CA LYS A 40 -13.24 10.15 -15.71
C LYS A 40 -12.43 10.52 -14.45
N ASP A 41 -13.07 10.53 -13.27
CA ASP A 41 -12.44 10.89 -11.99
C ASP A 41 -12.18 9.63 -11.15
N THR A 42 -10.95 9.15 -11.23
CA THR A 42 -10.44 8.05 -10.42
C THR A 42 -9.67 8.53 -9.19
N GLY A 43 -9.34 9.83 -9.13
CA GLY A 43 -8.44 10.42 -8.14
C GLY A 43 -6.95 10.27 -8.48
N PHE A 44 -6.59 9.54 -9.55
CA PHE A 44 -5.21 9.31 -9.98
C PHE A 44 -4.71 10.32 -11.00
N GLU A 45 -5.53 11.26 -11.46
CA GLU A 45 -5.24 12.11 -12.62
C GLU A 45 -3.97 12.96 -12.40
N TYR A 46 -3.86 13.60 -11.23
CA TYR A 46 -2.69 14.39 -10.88
C TYR A 46 -1.44 13.52 -10.69
N LEU A 47 -1.58 12.37 -10.04
CA LEU A 47 -0.47 11.44 -9.82
C LEU A 47 0.07 10.91 -11.15
N VAL A 48 -0.83 10.45 -12.03
CA VAL A 48 -0.49 9.95 -13.37
C VAL A 48 0.16 11.05 -14.21
N LYS A 49 -0.31 12.30 -14.11
CA LYS A 49 0.33 13.44 -14.77
C LYS A 49 1.77 13.65 -14.27
N ALA A 50 2.00 13.59 -12.97
CA ALA A 50 3.36 13.71 -12.41
C ALA A 50 4.26 12.54 -12.79
N VAL A 51 3.73 11.30 -12.80
CA VAL A 51 4.48 10.11 -13.23
C VAL A 51 4.96 10.23 -14.67
N HIS A 52 4.16 10.82 -15.57
CA HIS A 52 4.59 11.10 -16.94
C HIS A 52 5.79 12.07 -17.04
N SER A 53 5.99 12.95 -16.05
CA SER A 53 7.11 13.89 -16.05
C SER A 53 8.39 13.35 -15.39
N ILE A 54 8.35 12.17 -14.76
CA ILE A 54 9.51 11.58 -14.07
C ILE A 54 10.05 10.35 -14.82
N THR A 55 10.39 10.52 -16.10
CA THR A 55 10.82 9.41 -16.97
C THR A 55 12.26 8.97 -16.74
N GLU A 56 13.09 9.84 -16.17
CA GLU A 56 14.51 9.58 -15.89
C GLU A 56 14.72 9.20 -14.43
N VAL A 57 15.68 8.30 -14.19
CA VAL A 57 16.02 7.86 -12.83
C VAL A 57 16.57 9.04 -12.02
N GLY A 58 16.05 9.22 -10.81
CA GLY A 58 16.41 10.35 -9.94
C GLY A 58 15.67 11.65 -10.25
N SER A 59 14.85 11.71 -11.31
CA SER A 59 13.99 12.86 -11.56
C SER A 59 12.83 12.95 -10.57
N SER A 60 12.33 14.16 -10.36
CA SER A 60 11.25 14.45 -9.41
C SER A 60 10.24 15.41 -10.02
N ALA A 61 8.98 15.30 -9.62
CA ALA A 61 7.93 16.23 -10.00
C ALA A 61 7.13 16.66 -8.76
N PHE A 62 6.70 17.92 -8.73
CA PHE A 62 5.88 18.45 -7.65
C PHE A 62 4.40 18.16 -7.90
N LEU A 63 3.71 17.71 -6.85
CA LEU A 63 2.27 17.46 -6.86
C LEU A 63 1.56 18.52 -6.02
N ASN A 64 0.90 19.47 -6.69
CA ASN A 64 0.08 20.50 -6.03
C ASN A 64 -1.17 19.94 -5.34
N HIS A 65 -1.64 18.76 -5.77
CA HIS A 65 -2.88 18.17 -5.29
C HIS A 65 -2.81 16.65 -5.39
N LEU A 66 -3.32 15.96 -4.37
CA LEU A 66 -3.34 14.50 -4.29
C LEU A 66 -4.77 13.99 -4.03
N SER A 67 -5.60 13.96 -5.07
CA SER A 67 -7.04 13.63 -4.97
C SER A 67 -7.31 12.20 -4.47
N ILE A 68 -6.36 11.28 -4.66
CA ILE A 68 -6.49 9.87 -4.27
C ILE A 68 -6.66 9.68 -2.76
N THR A 69 -6.25 10.65 -1.93
CA THR A 69 -6.42 10.59 -0.47
C THR A 69 -7.89 10.44 -0.07
N ARG A 70 -8.80 11.06 -0.83
CA ARG A 70 -10.25 10.89 -0.61
C ARG A 70 -10.68 9.43 -0.82
N LYS A 71 -10.09 8.73 -1.80
CA LYS A 71 -10.36 7.30 -2.04
C LYS A 71 -9.83 6.43 -0.91
N PHE A 72 -8.64 6.72 -0.38
CA PHE A 72 -8.12 6.02 0.80
C PHE A 72 -9.04 6.20 2.00
N HIS A 73 -9.52 7.43 2.24
CA HIS A 73 -10.46 7.73 3.31
C HIS A 73 -11.83 7.06 3.13
N GLU A 74 -12.40 7.12 1.92
CA GLU A 74 -13.66 6.43 1.59
C GLU A 74 -13.55 4.92 1.86
N LYS A 75 -12.42 4.30 1.48
CA LYS A 75 -12.19 2.86 1.68
C LYS A 75 -11.86 2.48 3.11
N SER A 76 -11.25 3.37 3.88
CA SER A 76 -10.87 3.05 5.25
C SER A 76 -12.06 2.96 6.20
N TRP A 77 -13.21 3.54 5.81
CA TRP A 77 -14.44 3.57 6.61
C TRP A 77 -15.44 2.46 6.25
N SER A 78 -15.16 1.68 5.21
CA SER A 78 -16.07 0.67 4.70
C SER A 78 -15.54 -0.74 4.97
N GLY A 79 -16.12 -1.42 5.96
CA GLY A 79 -15.95 -2.87 6.18
C GLY A 79 -14.80 -3.30 7.09
N GLY A 80 -13.75 -2.49 7.28
CA GLY A 80 -12.62 -2.84 8.15
C GLY A 80 -11.34 -3.24 7.39
N TYR A 81 -10.32 -3.72 8.11
CA TYR A 81 -9.01 -4.08 7.59
C TYR A 81 -8.42 -5.31 8.28
N TYR A 82 -7.54 -6.03 7.58
CA TYR A 82 -6.72 -7.07 8.18
C TYR A 82 -5.48 -6.45 8.82
N THR A 83 -5.07 -6.96 9.99
CA THR A 83 -3.84 -6.51 10.65
C THR A 83 -3.00 -7.67 11.16
N TYR A 84 -1.68 -7.54 11.03
CA TYR A 84 -0.70 -8.52 11.47
C TYR A 84 0.70 -7.87 11.61
N ASN A 85 1.54 -8.47 12.46
CA ASN A 85 2.95 -8.08 12.56
C ASN A 85 3.76 -8.73 11.43
N GLY A 86 4.62 -7.95 10.78
CA GLY A 86 5.42 -8.42 9.67
C GLY A 86 6.65 -7.57 9.43
N SER A 87 7.16 -7.65 8.20
CA SER A 87 8.42 -7.05 7.82
C SER A 87 8.28 -5.99 6.73
N LEU A 88 9.36 -5.27 6.47
CA LEU A 88 9.56 -4.59 5.19
C LEU A 88 9.49 -5.59 4.02
N THR A 89 8.92 -5.19 2.88
CA THR A 89 8.90 -5.98 1.63
C THR A 89 10.09 -5.68 0.72
N THR A 90 10.99 -4.82 1.16
CA THR A 90 12.28 -4.50 0.53
C THR A 90 13.41 -4.86 1.48
N PRO A 91 14.63 -5.14 0.98
CA PRO A 91 15.80 -5.23 1.83
C PRO A 91 15.92 -4.00 2.75
N SER A 92 16.26 -4.14 4.03
CA SER A 92 16.79 -5.31 4.75
C SER A 92 15.76 -6.28 5.33
N CYS A 93 14.48 -6.18 4.98
CA CYS A 93 13.42 -7.10 5.45
C CYS A 93 13.21 -7.12 6.99
N ASN A 94 13.50 -6.03 7.69
CA ASN A 94 13.33 -5.93 9.15
C ASN A 94 11.88 -6.22 9.57
N GLU A 95 11.68 -7.03 10.62
CA GLU A 95 10.39 -7.37 11.23
C GLU A 95 9.91 -6.27 12.19
N VAL A 96 9.60 -5.10 11.62
CA VAL A 96 9.32 -3.85 12.36
C VAL A 96 7.99 -3.19 11.96
N VAL A 97 7.15 -3.92 11.24
CA VAL A 97 5.97 -3.36 10.57
C VAL A 97 4.70 -3.98 11.11
N THR A 98 3.82 -3.14 11.65
CA THR A 98 2.39 -3.46 11.79
C THR A 98 1.71 -3.18 10.45
N TRP A 99 1.18 -4.23 9.81
CA TRP A 99 0.46 -4.12 8.55
C TRP A 99 -1.03 -3.84 8.77
N LEU A 100 -1.61 -2.90 8.03
CA LEU A 100 -3.04 -2.61 8.01
C LEU A 100 -3.52 -2.72 6.55
N VAL A 101 -4.08 -3.86 6.18
CA VAL A 101 -4.44 -4.20 4.80
C VAL A 101 -5.95 -4.05 4.60
N TYR A 102 -6.35 -3.04 3.85
CA TYR A 102 -7.75 -2.83 3.48
C TYR A 102 -8.12 -3.73 2.28
N PRO A 103 -9.08 -4.66 2.42
CA PRO A 103 -9.42 -5.60 1.36
C PRO A 103 -10.24 -4.98 0.22
N GLN A 104 -10.76 -3.76 0.41
CA GLN A 104 -11.54 -3.10 -0.62
C GLN A 104 -10.68 -2.53 -1.73
N TYR A 105 -11.02 -2.87 -2.97
CA TYR A 105 -10.34 -2.36 -4.15
C TYR A 105 -10.65 -0.89 -4.42
N ILE A 106 -9.61 -0.12 -4.71
CA ILE A 106 -9.70 1.22 -5.29
C ILE A 106 -9.64 1.07 -6.83
N PRO A 107 -10.66 1.53 -7.57
CA PRO A 107 -10.65 1.45 -9.03
C PRO A 107 -9.57 2.34 -9.66
N ILE A 108 -8.86 1.81 -10.65
CA ILE A 108 -7.92 2.54 -11.51
C ILE A 108 -8.10 2.06 -12.97
N SER A 109 -7.91 2.92 -13.95
CA SER A 109 -8.05 2.49 -15.35
C SER A 109 -6.81 1.74 -15.83
N GLU A 110 -6.97 0.79 -16.76
CA GLU A 110 -5.83 0.11 -17.39
C GLU A 110 -4.84 1.11 -18.00
N LYS A 111 -5.35 2.17 -18.65
CA LYS A 111 -4.52 3.23 -19.24
C LYS A 111 -3.66 3.95 -18.20
N GLN A 112 -4.18 4.16 -16.99
CA GLN A 112 -3.41 4.79 -15.90
C GLN A 112 -2.37 3.82 -15.33
N VAL A 113 -2.70 2.54 -15.17
CA VAL A 113 -1.74 1.51 -14.76
C VAL A 113 -0.56 1.43 -15.73
N ASP A 114 -0.82 1.53 -17.03
CA ASP A 114 0.22 1.48 -18.06
C ASP A 114 1.21 2.65 -17.99
N VAL A 115 0.84 3.76 -17.36
CA VAL A 115 1.75 4.89 -17.13
C VAL A 115 2.83 4.52 -16.13
N PHE A 116 2.46 3.86 -15.03
CA PHE A 116 3.43 3.39 -14.03
C PHE A 116 4.38 2.35 -14.63
N ARG A 117 3.89 1.48 -15.52
CA ARG A 117 4.71 0.44 -16.21
C ARG A 117 5.72 1.00 -17.21
N LYS A 118 5.69 2.30 -17.51
CA LYS A 118 6.67 2.98 -18.38
C LYS A 118 7.88 3.52 -17.63
N LEU A 119 7.85 3.57 -16.30
CA LEU A 119 9.00 3.96 -15.48
C LEU A 119 10.16 3.00 -15.72
N LYS A 120 11.39 3.51 -15.59
CA LYS A 120 12.62 2.74 -15.81
C LYS A 120 13.39 2.52 -14.51
N THR A 121 14.10 1.40 -14.44
CA THR A 121 15.09 1.12 -13.38
C THR A 121 16.41 1.84 -13.67
N THR A 122 17.33 1.82 -12.72
CA THR A 122 18.71 2.31 -12.86
C THR A 122 19.46 1.68 -14.04
N GLU A 123 19.08 0.46 -14.41
CA GLU A 123 19.63 -0.30 -15.54
C GLU A 123 18.94 0.04 -16.88
N GLY A 124 17.99 0.99 -16.88
CA GLY A 124 17.26 1.44 -18.07
C GLY A 124 16.12 0.52 -18.53
N SER A 125 15.91 -0.61 -17.84
CA SER A 125 14.82 -1.55 -18.11
C SER A 125 13.48 -1.05 -17.55
N LYS A 126 12.35 -1.56 -18.04
CA LYS A 126 11.03 -1.19 -17.48
C LYS A 126 10.92 -1.67 -16.04
N MET A 127 10.47 -0.80 -15.14
CA MET A 127 10.17 -1.14 -13.75
C MET A 127 8.87 -1.94 -13.68
N VAL A 128 8.99 -3.25 -13.83
CA VAL A 128 7.89 -4.22 -13.75
C VAL A 128 8.20 -5.27 -12.70
N GLN A 129 7.16 -5.93 -12.18
CA GLN A 129 7.29 -7.02 -11.19
C GLN A 129 8.09 -6.61 -9.93
N ASN A 130 7.94 -5.35 -9.51
CA ASN A 130 8.56 -4.80 -8.31
C ASN A 130 7.83 -5.24 -7.02
N PHE A 131 7.68 -6.55 -6.83
CA PHE A 131 7.03 -7.14 -5.66
C PHE A 131 7.88 -8.27 -5.07
N ARG A 132 7.75 -8.48 -3.75
CA ARG A 132 8.28 -9.66 -3.06
C ARG A 132 7.24 -10.78 -3.13
N PRO A 133 7.60 -12.05 -3.42
CA PRO A 133 6.67 -13.17 -3.33
C PRO A 133 6.04 -13.29 -1.94
N VAL A 134 4.82 -13.84 -1.88
CA VAL A 134 4.14 -14.14 -0.61
C VAL A 134 5.05 -15.02 0.25
N GLN A 135 5.18 -14.67 1.53
CA GLN A 135 5.98 -15.40 2.51
C GLN A 135 5.07 -16.30 3.35
N PRO A 136 5.57 -17.45 3.86
CA PRO A 136 4.80 -18.33 4.73
C PRO A 136 4.19 -17.59 5.92
N LEU A 137 2.97 -17.96 6.30
CA LEU A 137 2.32 -17.35 7.48
C LEU A 137 3.09 -17.64 8.77
N ASN A 138 3.72 -18.82 8.87
CA ASN A 138 4.28 -19.37 10.09
C ASN A 138 3.23 -19.34 11.22
N ASP A 139 3.63 -19.00 12.44
CA ASP A 139 2.75 -18.95 13.62
C ASP A 139 2.04 -17.60 13.80
N ARG A 140 2.10 -16.71 12.79
CA ARG A 140 1.50 -15.38 12.89
C ARG A 140 -0.02 -15.47 12.85
N GLU A 141 -0.65 -14.76 13.77
CA GLU A 141 -2.09 -14.54 13.75
C GLU A 141 -2.42 -13.32 12.87
N ILE A 142 -3.53 -13.43 12.13
CA ILE A 142 -4.09 -12.33 11.35
C ILE A 142 -5.43 -11.98 11.97
N TYR A 143 -5.60 -10.71 12.33
CA TYR A 143 -6.84 -10.19 12.87
C TYR A 143 -7.60 -9.41 11.81
N TYR A 144 -8.92 -9.41 11.89
CA TYR A 144 -9.78 -8.53 11.12
C TYR A 144 -10.41 -7.49 12.04
N ALA A 145 -10.03 -6.23 11.85
CA ALA A 145 -10.56 -5.10 12.61
C ALA A 145 -11.71 -4.46 11.84
N THR A 146 -12.91 -4.45 12.43
CA THR A 146 -14.12 -3.83 11.84
C THR A 146 -14.85 -2.99 12.88
N SER A 147 -15.55 -1.95 12.42
CA SER A 147 -16.45 -1.13 13.24
C SER A 147 -17.81 -1.78 13.46
N GLU A 148 -18.09 -2.91 12.82
CA GLU A 148 -19.26 -3.74 13.12
C GLU A 148 -19.05 -4.40 14.48
N LEU A 149 -19.50 -3.73 15.54
CA LEU A 149 -19.65 -4.30 16.87
C LEU A 149 -20.71 -5.42 16.82
N ASN A 150 -20.31 -6.62 16.44
CA ASN A 150 -20.99 -7.82 16.93
C ASN A 150 -20.27 -8.26 18.18
N ILE A 151 -20.98 -8.19 19.31
CA ILE A 151 -20.49 -8.51 20.66
C ILE A 151 -20.04 -9.99 20.78
N ASP A 152 -20.21 -10.81 19.74
CA ASP A 152 -19.93 -12.25 19.72
C ASP A 152 -18.92 -12.75 18.67
N THR A 153 -18.22 -11.89 17.90
CA THR A 153 -17.37 -12.41 16.80
C THR A 153 -15.98 -11.79 16.73
N LEU A 154 -15.06 -12.33 17.53
CA LEU A 154 -13.64 -12.42 17.15
C LEU A 154 -13.50 -13.57 16.15
N TYR A 155 -13.57 -13.28 14.85
CA TYR A 155 -13.26 -14.29 13.83
C TYR A 155 -11.76 -14.57 13.83
N HIS A 156 -11.36 -15.70 14.42
CA HIS A 156 -10.01 -16.24 14.32
C HIS A 156 -9.80 -16.84 12.93
N PHE A 157 -9.11 -16.10 12.06
CA PHE A 157 -8.84 -16.59 10.71
C PHE A 157 -7.57 -17.46 10.70
N ARG A 158 -7.73 -18.77 10.93
CA ARG A 158 -6.66 -19.77 10.65
C ARG A 158 -6.69 -20.17 9.18
N GLY A 159 -6.24 -19.26 8.30
CA GLY A 159 -5.99 -19.60 6.91
C GLY A 159 -4.65 -20.33 6.76
N ARG A 160 -4.66 -21.56 6.25
CA ARG A 160 -3.44 -22.16 5.65
C ARG A 160 -3.27 -21.56 4.26
N VAL A 161 -2.12 -20.92 4.03
CA VAL A 161 -1.65 -20.56 2.68
C VAL A 161 -0.87 -21.75 2.12
#